data_AF-A0A518B3X2-F1
#
_entry.id   AF-A0A518B3X2-F1
#
_cell.length_a   1.000
_cell.length_b   1.000
_cell.length_c   1.000
_cell.angle_alpha   90.00
_cell.angle_beta   90.00
_cell.angle_gamma   90.00
#
_symmetry.space_group_name_H-M   'P 1'
#
loop_
_entity.id
_entity.type
_entity.pdbx_description
1 polymer ?
#
loop_
_entity_poly.entity_id
_entity_poly.type
_entity_poly.pdbx_seq_one_letter_code
_entity_poly.pdbx_strand_id
1 'polypeptide(L)'
;MTSTAPPAWTTCIDQATSVRTGRPCQPHPSGMWRPSDSLRLLLERFRSPTRCSRKRPAKWSGVFFFVVGPKTERNKIEVSSYRTHPDPITCVSDWIRLVERMDEFIPSQHWYRGQSKESWALQSTVARRNFREGRKKWHQISKGRSWRPFAYESHLYADFREKAAAHIPSGASSTEIYFQMRHHGLPTRLLDWTLSPLVALYFAVAGSPDTDGAIYAYTPSVGEELGTFLNYDHPVVEGIIDSLFEAKLPEHQCVLPISTPAKIDRLVRQHGRFTLHTPLEHESDPSFDEDLVLASSHVVKFVVPKEHKHNIRLMLMLLQIDEATIFGDLDSIASDIRRRHHLNF
;
A
#
# COMPACT_ATOMS: atom_id res chain seq x y z
N MET A 1 31.26 -51.99 -22.41
CA MET A 1 29.91 -52.47 -22.05
C MET A 1 29.07 -51.23 -21.76
N THR A 2 28.00 -51.01 -22.56
CA THR A 2 26.84 -50.07 -22.40
C THR A 2 27.14 -48.63 -21.92
N SER A 3 27.17 -47.57 -22.74
CA SER A 3 26.08 -46.89 -23.50
C SER A 3 24.84 -46.49 -22.70
N THR A 4 24.64 -45.20 -22.42
CA THR A 4 23.64 -44.35 -23.11
C THR A 4 23.71 -42.89 -22.60
N ALA A 5 23.82 -41.94 -23.53
CA ALA A 5 23.52 -40.51 -23.38
C ALA A 5 22.46 -40.15 -24.44
N PRO A 6 21.55 -39.18 -24.20
CA PRO A 6 20.38 -38.95 -25.04
C PRO A 6 20.65 -38.06 -26.27
N PRO A 7 19.79 -38.13 -27.32
CA PRO A 7 20.05 -37.53 -28.63
C PRO A 7 19.50 -36.10 -28.81
N ALA A 8 20.14 -35.41 -29.76
CA ALA A 8 19.79 -34.13 -30.33
C ALA A 8 18.56 -34.18 -31.25
N TRP A 9 17.92 -33.02 -31.47
CA TRP A 9 17.03 -32.79 -32.60
C TRP A 9 17.33 -31.45 -33.29
N THR A 10 17.25 -31.52 -34.62
CA THR A 10 17.85 -30.67 -35.64
C THR A 10 16.79 -29.75 -36.28
N THR A 11 17.24 -28.56 -36.71
CA THR A 11 16.85 -27.72 -37.87
C THR A 11 15.50 -27.89 -38.60
N CYS A 12 14.90 -26.74 -38.93
CA CYS A 12 14.42 -26.45 -40.30
C CYS A 12 14.44 -24.93 -40.58
N ILE A 13 15.19 -24.53 -41.62
CA ILE A 13 15.18 -23.21 -42.30
C ILE A 13 15.03 -23.51 -43.80
N ASP A 14 14.17 -22.74 -44.47
CA ASP A 14 14.22 -22.25 -45.87
C ASP A 14 12.77 -21.98 -46.32
N GLN A 15 12.38 -21.00 -47.14
CA GLN A 15 12.96 -19.83 -47.81
C GLN A 15 11.77 -19.09 -48.46
N ALA A 16 11.80 -17.76 -48.60
CA ALA A 16 11.49 -17.05 -49.86
C ALA A 16 11.40 -15.52 -49.67
N THR A 17 11.98 -14.85 -50.64
CA THR A 17 12.34 -13.44 -50.79
C THR A 17 11.23 -12.58 -51.41
N SER A 18 11.13 -11.30 -51.03
CA SER A 18 11.15 -10.19 -52.00
C SER A 18 11.39 -8.84 -51.31
N VAL A 19 12.33 -8.07 -51.89
CA VAL A 19 12.66 -6.69 -51.53
C VAL A 19 11.78 -5.76 -52.37
N ARG A 20 11.11 -4.77 -51.75
CA ARG A 20 10.72 -3.53 -52.42
C ARG A 20 10.99 -2.32 -51.51
N THR A 21 11.78 -1.42 -52.08
CA THR A 21 12.21 -0.10 -51.60
C THR A 21 11.07 0.90 -51.48
N GLY A 22 11.04 1.73 -50.43
CA GLY A 22 10.13 2.88 -50.35
C GLY A 22 10.23 3.78 -49.10
N ARG A 23 11.11 4.79 -49.17
CA ARG A 23 11.18 6.11 -48.48
C ARG A 23 11.20 6.22 -46.93
N PRO A 24 12.00 7.17 -46.38
CA PRO A 24 12.01 7.49 -44.95
C PRO A 24 10.90 8.51 -44.60
N CYS A 25 10.09 8.21 -43.59
CA CYS A 25 9.13 9.17 -43.03
C CYS A 25 9.80 10.02 -41.95
N GLN A 26 9.93 11.32 -42.23
CA GLN A 26 10.18 12.39 -41.25
C GLN A 26 8.91 12.68 -40.43
N PRO A 27 9.01 13.35 -39.26
CA PRO A 27 7.98 13.34 -38.23
C PRO A 27 6.90 14.42 -38.44
N HIS A 28 5.66 14.12 -38.06
CA HIS A 28 4.59 15.12 -37.90
C HIS A 28 3.89 14.99 -36.53
N PRO A 29 3.29 16.08 -36.03
CA PRO A 29 3.17 16.37 -34.61
C PRO A 29 1.77 16.09 -34.04
N SER A 30 1.67 16.14 -32.71
CA SER A 30 0.44 16.23 -31.90
C SER A 30 -0.56 15.08 -32.05
N GLY A 31 -0.39 14.05 -31.23
CA GLY A 31 -1.42 13.04 -30.96
C GLY A 31 -1.99 13.21 -29.55
N MET A 32 -3.18 13.79 -29.44
CA MET A 32 -4.05 13.67 -28.26
C MET A 32 -4.21 12.19 -27.91
N TRP A 33 -3.70 11.78 -26.75
CA TRP A 33 -4.02 10.48 -26.17
C TRP A 33 -5.52 10.40 -25.90
N ARG A 34 -6.23 9.52 -26.62
CA ARG A 34 -7.61 9.14 -26.28
C ARG A 34 -7.55 7.95 -25.31
N PRO A 35 -8.10 8.07 -24.09
CA PRO A 35 -8.26 6.94 -23.19
C PRO A 35 -9.01 5.77 -23.84
N SER A 36 -8.66 4.54 -23.47
CA SER A 36 -9.48 3.36 -23.79
C SER A 36 -10.88 3.49 -23.19
N ASP A 37 -11.89 2.89 -23.82
CA ASP A 37 -13.29 2.99 -23.40
C ASP A 37 -13.51 2.49 -21.95
N SER A 38 -12.68 1.56 -21.47
CA SER A 38 -12.67 1.09 -20.07
C SER A 38 -12.21 2.17 -19.08
N LEU A 39 -11.22 3.00 -19.44
CA LEU A 39 -10.75 4.13 -18.62
C LEU A 39 -11.79 5.25 -18.58
N ARG A 40 -12.51 5.45 -19.70
CA ARG A 40 -13.59 6.42 -19.80
C ARG A 40 -14.78 6.05 -18.91
N LEU A 41 -15.18 4.79 -18.89
CA LEU A 41 -16.26 4.28 -18.03
C LEU A 41 -15.93 4.34 -16.54
N LEU A 42 -14.67 4.08 -16.18
CA LEU A 42 -14.21 4.23 -14.80
C LEU A 42 -14.29 5.71 -14.36
N LEU A 43 -13.76 6.63 -15.18
CA LEU A 43 -13.81 8.07 -14.93
C LEU A 43 -15.23 8.66 -15.00
N GLU A 44 -16.13 8.11 -15.82
CA GLU A 44 -17.55 8.50 -15.90
C GLU A 44 -18.32 8.11 -14.63
N ARG A 45 -17.94 7.00 -13.98
CA ARG A 45 -18.44 6.61 -12.66
C ARG A 45 -17.97 7.55 -11.54
N PHE A 46 -16.83 8.22 -11.73
CA PHE A 46 -16.30 9.25 -10.82
C PHE A 46 -16.78 10.69 -11.13
N ARG A 47 -17.51 10.95 -12.23
CA ARG A 47 -17.75 12.33 -12.74
C ARG A 47 -19.18 12.86 -12.81
N SER A 48 -20.25 12.16 -12.39
CA SER A 48 -21.62 12.70 -12.60
C SER A 48 -22.45 12.97 -11.33
N PRO A 49 -22.88 14.24 -11.10
CA PRO A 49 -23.97 14.58 -10.19
C PRO A 49 -25.32 14.64 -10.91
N THR A 50 -26.35 14.02 -10.34
CA THR A 50 -27.80 14.19 -10.58
C THR A 50 -28.38 13.90 -11.98
N ARG A 51 -29.25 12.89 -12.09
CA ARG A 51 -30.71 13.09 -12.19
C ARG A 51 -31.46 11.75 -12.18
N CYS A 52 -32.44 11.70 -11.30
CA CYS A 52 -33.46 10.66 -11.22
C CYS A 52 -34.17 10.47 -12.58
N SER A 53 -34.07 9.28 -13.16
CA SER A 53 -35.16 8.71 -13.96
C SER A 53 -35.17 7.19 -13.83
N ARG A 54 -36.34 6.66 -13.47
CA ARG A 54 -36.60 5.23 -13.29
C ARG A 54 -36.40 4.47 -14.61
N LYS A 55 -35.23 3.86 -14.81
CA LYS A 55 -35.08 2.69 -15.69
C LYS A 55 -34.10 1.71 -15.06
N ARG A 56 -34.52 0.43 -15.00
CA ARG A 56 -33.76 -0.69 -14.42
C ARG A 56 -32.36 -0.75 -15.04
N PRO A 57 -31.27 -0.87 -14.26
CA PRO A 57 -29.95 -0.98 -14.86
C PRO A 57 -29.78 -2.39 -15.45
N ALA A 58 -29.29 -2.43 -16.68
CA ALA A 58 -28.82 -3.63 -17.34
C ALA A 58 -27.60 -4.20 -16.59
N LYS A 59 -27.57 -5.53 -16.45
CA LYS A 59 -26.42 -6.27 -15.91
C LYS A 59 -25.21 -6.06 -16.81
N TRP A 60 -24.14 -5.45 -16.29
CA TRP A 60 -22.82 -5.48 -16.90
C TRP A 60 -21.76 -5.70 -15.82
N SER A 61 -21.12 -6.86 -15.94
CA SER A 61 -20.02 -7.39 -15.12
C SER A 61 -18.69 -7.05 -15.77
N GLY A 62 -17.71 -6.59 -15.00
CA GLY A 62 -16.31 -6.55 -15.46
C GLY A 62 -15.53 -5.29 -15.09
N VAL A 63 -15.40 -4.99 -13.79
CA VAL A 63 -14.17 -4.47 -13.15
C VAL A 63 -14.29 -4.85 -11.67
N PHE A 64 -13.59 -5.90 -11.23
CA PHE A 64 -13.59 -6.31 -9.82
C PHE A 64 -12.54 -5.51 -9.06
N PHE A 65 -12.92 -4.33 -8.56
CA PHE A 65 -12.24 -3.80 -7.38
C PHE A 65 -12.57 -4.69 -6.18
N PHE A 66 -11.69 -4.75 -5.18
CA PHE A 66 -12.01 -5.35 -3.88
C PHE A 66 -13.10 -4.52 -3.19
N VAL A 67 -14.35 -4.73 -3.61
CA VAL A 67 -15.55 -4.12 -3.03
C VAL A 67 -15.89 -4.91 -1.78
N VAL A 68 -15.56 -4.35 -0.61
CA VAL A 68 -16.17 -4.82 0.64
C VAL A 68 -17.62 -4.32 0.61
N GLY A 69 -18.56 -5.23 0.40
CA GLY A 69 -19.99 -4.90 0.33
C GLY A 69 -20.52 -4.35 1.67
N PRO A 70 -21.62 -3.58 1.66
CA PRO A 70 -22.21 -3.04 2.88
C PRO A 70 -22.64 -4.16 3.84
N LYS A 71 -22.37 -3.99 5.14
CA LYS A 71 -22.82 -4.90 6.21
C LYS A 71 -24.36 -4.97 6.19
N THR A 72 -24.93 -6.12 5.82
CA THR A 72 -26.32 -6.45 6.13
C THR A 72 -26.37 -7.13 7.50
N GLU A 73 -27.47 -7.02 8.26
CA GLU A 73 -27.60 -7.62 9.61
C GLU A 73 -27.37 -9.15 9.66
N ARG A 74 -27.40 -9.84 8.51
CA ARG A 74 -27.05 -11.26 8.37
C ARG A 74 -25.55 -11.52 8.19
N ASN A 75 -24.75 -10.48 8.00
CA ASN A 75 -23.30 -10.47 7.90
C ASN A 75 -22.70 -9.76 9.13
N LYS A 76 -22.90 -10.33 10.32
CA LYS A 76 -21.82 -10.37 11.31
C LYS A 76 -20.71 -11.29 10.76
N ILE A 77 -20.15 -10.92 9.62
CA ILE A 77 -18.86 -11.47 9.17
C ILE A 77 -17.90 -10.99 10.26
N GLU A 78 -17.24 -11.93 10.92
CA GLU A 78 -16.15 -11.65 11.85
C GLU A 78 -15.22 -10.61 11.22
N VAL A 79 -15.36 -9.36 11.68
CA VAL A 79 -14.33 -8.35 11.49
C VAL A 79 -13.11 -8.94 12.17
N SER A 80 -12.04 -9.16 11.41
CA SER A 80 -10.79 -9.83 11.83
C SER A 80 -10.91 -11.36 11.90
N SER A 81 -10.22 -12.11 11.05
CA SER A 81 -8.79 -12.33 11.28
C SER A 81 -8.11 -12.81 10.00
N TYR A 82 -7.04 -12.13 9.61
CA TYR A 82 -6.01 -12.76 8.76
C TYR A 82 -5.57 -14.07 9.42
N ARG A 83 -5.17 -15.06 8.61
CA ARG A 83 -4.68 -16.32 9.18
C ARG A 83 -3.35 -16.06 9.88
N THR A 84 -3.25 -16.43 11.14
CA THR A 84 -1.96 -16.47 11.84
C THR A 84 -1.30 -17.79 11.51
N HIS A 85 -0.08 -17.71 10.97
CA HIS A 85 0.73 -18.87 10.70
C HIS A 85 1.08 -19.57 12.02
N PRO A 86 1.00 -20.91 12.09
CA PRO A 86 1.21 -21.66 13.33
C PRO A 86 2.65 -21.55 13.84
N ASP A 87 3.61 -21.51 12.94
CA ASP A 87 5.03 -21.44 13.31
C ASP A 87 5.45 -19.99 13.60
N PRO A 88 5.97 -19.70 14.80
CA PRO A 88 6.54 -18.40 15.12
C PRO A 88 7.92 -18.22 14.47
N ILE A 89 8.34 -16.96 14.34
CA ILE A 89 9.68 -16.60 13.87
C ILE A 89 10.61 -16.48 15.07
N THR A 90 11.49 -17.45 15.26
CA THR A 90 12.44 -17.48 16.39
C THR A 90 13.84 -16.99 16.00
N CYS A 91 14.17 -17.02 14.71
CA CYS A 91 15.41 -16.48 14.17
C CYS A 91 15.25 -15.97 12.73
N VAL A 92 16.28 -15.29 12.21
CA VAL A 92 16.29 -14.81 10.81
C VAL A 92 16.15 -15.95 9.80
N SER A 93 16.75 -17.12 10.07
CA SER A 93 16.65 -18.28 9.18
C SER A 93 15.23 -18.84 9.09
N ASP A 94 14.45 -18.81 10.18
CA ASP A 94 13.05 -19.26 10.15
C ASP A 94 12.24 -18.38 9.21
N TRP A 95 12.46 -17.06 9.30
CA TRP A 95 11.76 -16.10 8.46
C TRP A 95 12.10 -16.29 6.98
N ILE A 96 13.38 -16.49 6.65
CA ILE A 96 13.79 -16.75 5.27
C ILE A 96 13.12 -18.02 4.73
N ARG A 97 13.10 -19.13 5.50
CA ARG A 97 12.43 -20.37 5.09
C ARG A 97 10.93 -20.21 4.89
N LEU A 98 10.28 -19.38 5.72
CA LEU A 98 8.85 -19.07 5.57
C LEU A 98 8.61 -18.26 4.29
N VAL A 99 9.47 -17.29 3.98
CA VAL A 99 9.40 -16.49 2.75
C VAL A 99 9.62 -17.35 1.52
N GLU A 100 10.63 -18.21 1.50
CA GLU A 100 10.91 -19.14 0.40
C GLU A 100 9.68 -19.99 0.06
N ARG A 101 9.02 -20.56 1.07
CA ARG A 101 7.78 -21.33 0.88
C ARG A 101 6.62 -20.51 0.33
N MET A 102 6.52 -19.23 0.68
CA MET A 102 5.48 -18.35 0.12
C MET A 102 5.79 -17.97 -1.34
N ASP A 103 7.07 -17.78 -1.66
CA ASP A 103 7.54 -17.41 -3.00
C ASP A 103 7.47 -18.58 -4.00
N GLU A 104 7.53 -19.84 -3.55
CA GLU A 104 7.37 -21.04 -4.41
C GLU A 104 6.11 -20.99 -5.28
N PHE A 105 5.02 -20.43 -4.77
CA PHE A 105 3.73 -20.37 -5.47
C PHE A 105 3.58 -19.10 -6.31
N ILE A 106 4.10 -17.97 -5.84
CA ILE A 106 3.98 -16.67 -6.49
C ILE A 106 5.28 -15.87 -6.29
N PRO A 107 6.29 -16.06 -7.16
CA PRO A 107 7.63 -15.50 -6.96
C PRO A 107 7.62 -13.97 -6.87
N SER A 108 8.22 -13.43 -5.81
CA SER A 108 8.50 -11.99 -5.65
C SER A 108 7.30 -11.05 -5.77
N GLN A 109 6.08 -11.52 -5.49
CA GLN A 109 4.88 -10.67 -5.49
C GLN A 109 4.44 -10.22 -4.08
N HIS A 110 4.99 -10.81 -3.02
CA HIS A 110 4.54 -10.55 -1.65
C HIS A 110 5.06 -9.23 -1.10
N TRP A 111 4.19 -8.55 -0.36
CA TRP A 111 4.49 -7.32 0.37
C TRP A 111 4.46 -7.62 1.86
N TYR A 112 5.40 -7.05 2.61
CA TYR A 112 5.59 -7.35 4.01
C TYR A 112 5.38 -6.12 4.88
N ARG A 113 4.94 -6.31 6.13
CA ARG A 113 4.85 -5.24 7.13
C ARG A 113 5.20 -5.77 8.51
N GLY A 114 6.23 -5.20 9.13
CA GLY A 114 6.58 -5.46 10.52
C GLY A 114 5.82 -4.56 11.49
N GLN A 115 5.43 -5.11 12.63
CA GLN A 115 4.86 -4.38 13.75
C GLN A 115 5.53 -4.82 15.05
N SER A 116 6.04 -3.84 15.79
CA SER A 116 6.76 -4.12 17.04
C SER A 116 5.87 -4.67 18.16
N LYS A 117 4.55 -4.53 18.04
CA LYS A 117 3.57 -5.17 18.92
C LYS A 117 2.61 -6.00 18.09
N GLU A 118 2.50 -7.28 18.43
CA GLU A 118 1.58 -8.24 17.81
C GLU A 118 0.12 -7.78 17.92
N SER A 119 -0.22 -7.13 19.03
CA SER A 119 -1.57 -6.66 19.36
C SER A 119 -2.00 -5.42 18.58
N TRP A 120 -1.12 -4.82 17.78
CA TRP A 120 -1.47 -3.65 16.97
C TRP A 120 -2.33 -4.06 15.78
N ALA A 121 -3.40 -3.30 15.55
CA ALA A 121 -4.27 -3.52 14.41
C ALA A 121 -3.57 -3.13 13.10
N LEU A 122 -3.79 -3.92 12.05
CA LEU A 122 -3.31 -3.64 10.70
C LEU A 122 -4.18 -2.56 10.05
N GLN A 123 -3.97 -1.31 10.45
CA GLN A 123 -4.82 -0.17 10.08
C GLN A 123 -4.00 1.05 9.66
N SER A 124 -4.52 1.79 8.68
CA SER A 124 -4.04 3.13 8.32
C SER A 124 -4.22 4.08 9.51
N THR A 125 -3.46 5.17 9.53
CA THR A 125 -3.47 6.10 10.67
C THR A 125 -4.81 6.77 10.91
N VAL A 126 -5.57 7.07 9.86
CA VAL A 126 -6.90 7.67 10.01
C VAL A 126 -7.92 6.71 10.62
N ALA A 127 -7.76 5.41 10.38
CA ALA A 127 -8.62 4.39 10.96
C ALA A 127 -8.35 4.14 12.46
N ARG A 128 -7.23 4.63 13.00
CA ARG A 128 -6.87 4.41 14.41
C ARG A 128 -7.76 5.22 15.35
N ARG A 129 -8.09 4.61 16.49
CA ARG A 129 -8.93 5.21 17.56
C ARG A 129 -8.51 6.63 17.93
N ASN A 130 -7.22 6.85 18.15
CA ASN A 130 -6.65 8.14 18.54
C ASN A 130 -6.89 9.25 17.50
N PHE A 131 -6.86 8.92 16.20
CA PHE A 131 -7.24 9.88 15.16
C PHE A 131 -8.75 10.15 15.19
N ARG A 132 -9.58 9.11 15.30
CA ARG A 132 -11.04 9.25 15.40
C ARG A 132 -11.48 10.10 16.59
N GLU A 133 -10.83 9.95 17.74
CA GLU A 133 -11.04 10.78 18.92
C GLU A 133 -10.63 12.24 18.69
N GLY A 134 -9.47 12.46 18.07
CA GLY A 134 -9.01 13.80 17.68
C GLY A 134 -9.99 14.49 16.73
N ARG A 135 -10.50 13.76 15.74
CA ARG A 135 -11.53 14.24 14.81
C ARG A 135 -12.80 14.67 15.53
N LYS A 136 -13.30 13.85 16.47
CA LYS A 136 -14.51 14.17 17.28
C LYS A 136 -14.32 15.47 18.05
N LYS A 137 -13.15 15.67 18.69
CA LYS A 137 -12.82 16.90 19.42
C LYS A 137 -12.76 18.11 18.48
N TRP A 138 -12.07 17.98 17.34
CA TRP A 138 -11.98 19.05 16.35
C TRP A 138 -13.37 19.47 15.84
N HIS A 139 -14.25 18.50 15.58
CA HIS A 139 -15.60 18.76 15.12
C HIS A 139 -16.42 19.60 16.12
N GLN A 140 -16.30 19.30 17.42
CA GLN A 140 -16.96 20.07 18.49
C GLN A 140 -16.46 21.52 18.52
N ILE A 141 -15.16 21.74 18.36
CA ILE A 141 -14.53 23.08 18.37
C ILE A 141 -14.96 23.90 17.14
N SER A 142 -15.05 23.25 15.98
CA SER A 142 -15.45 23.89 14.71
C SER A 142 -16.93 24.30 14.66
N LYS A 143 -17.71 24.12 15.74
CA LYS A 143 -19.14 24.44 15.86
C LYS A 143 -19.99 23.86 14.72
N GLY A 144 -19.65 22.67 14.22
CA GLY A 144 -20.38 22.04 13.13
C GLY A 144 -20.26 22.71 11.76
N ARG A 145 -19.55 23.84 11.62
CA ARG A 145 -19.40 24.58 10.35
C ARG A 145 -18.63 23.81 9.28
N SER A 146 -17.94 22.74 9.69
CA SER A 146 -17.16 21.85 8.82
C SER A 146 -17.58 20.39 9.03
N TRP A 147 -18.89 20.12 9.09
CA TRP A 147 -19.39 18.75 8.96
C TRP A 147 -19.31 18.34 7.49
N ARG A 148 -18.12 17.91 7.06
CA ARG A 148 -17.93 17.10 5.87
C ARG A 148 -17.24 15.81 6.29
N PRO A 149 -17.58 14.66 5.68
CA PRO A 149 -16.73 13.48 5.77
C PRO A 149 -15.28 13.89 5.48
N PHE A 150 -14.35 13.49 6.35
CA PHE A 150 -12.90 13.74 6.19
C PHE A 150 -12.43 15.19 6.31
N ALA A 151 -13.31 16.15 6.66
CA ALA A 151 -12.95 17.56 6.84
C ALA A 151 -11.68 17.76 7.68
N TYR A 152 -11.50 16.96 8.73
CA TYR A 152 -10.31 17.01 9.57
C TYR A 152 -9.04 16.59 8.82
N GLU A 153 -9.09 15.51 8.03
CA GLU A 153 -7.98 15.07 7.20
C GLU A 153 -7.68 16.07 6.07
N SER A 154 -8.71 16.60 5.40
CA SER A 154 -8.56 17.64 4.38
C SER A 154 -7.96 18.92 4.96
N HIS A 155 -8.31 19.27 6.21
CA HIS A 155 -7.72 20.40 6.92
C HIS A 155 -6.24 20.14 7.26
N LEU A 156 -5.88 18.96 7.74
CA LEU A 156 -4.48 18.57 7.96
C LEU A 156 -3.66 18.63 6.67
N TYR A 157 -4.25 18.21 5.55
CA TYR A 157 -3.62 18.31 4.23
C TYR A 157 -3.40 19.77 3.81
N ALA A 158 -4.41 20.61 3.94
CA ALA A 158 -4.30 22.03 3.62
C ALA A 158 -3.23 22.73 4.48
N ASP A 159 -3.25 22.49 5.79
CA ASP A 159 -2.26 23.00 6.73
C ASP A 159 -0.84 22.56 6.39
N PHE A 160 -0.65 21.27 6.08
CA PHE A 160 0.66 20.74 5.70
C PHE A 160 1.13 21.34 4.38
N ARG A 161 0.26 21.40 3.36
CA ARG A 161 0.58 21.98 2.06
C ARG A 161 1.01 23.44 2.18
N GLU A 162 0.35 24.22 3.03
CA GLU A 162 0.71 25.62 3.29
C GLU A 162 2.06 25.72 4.01
N LYS A 163 2.20 25.03 5.15
CA LYS A 163 3.38 25.15 6.03
C LYS A 163 4.64 24.51 5.45
N ALA A 164 4.50 23.46 4.65
CA ALA A 164 5.60 22.76 4.01
C ALA A 164 5.89 23.26 2.58
N ALA A 165 5.23 24.31 2.10
CA ALA A 165 5.36 24.79 0.71
C ALA A 165 6.81 25.07 0.30
N ALA A 166 7.66 25.55 1.21
CA ALA A 166 9.09 25.80 0.95
C ALA A 166 9.96 24.53 0.91
N HIS A 167 9.47 23.42 1.48
CA HIS A 167 10.19 22.15 1.58
C HIS A 167 9.72 21.11 0.54
N ILE A 168 8.56 21.32 -0.06
CA ILE A 168 8.00 20.44 -1.08
C ILE A 168 8.45 20.92 -2.46
N PRO A 169 8.90 20.02 -3.36
CA PRO A 169 9.25 20.40 -4.72
C PRO A 169 8.12 21.17 -5.42
N SER A 170 8.47 22.24 -6.13
CA SER A 170 7.50 23.00 -6.92
C SER A 170 6.81 22.08 -7.93
N GLY A 171 5.48 22.15 -7.98
CA GLY A 171 4.66 21.32 -8.87
C GLY A 171 4.35 19.92 -8.36
N ALA A 172 4.60 19.63 -7.07
CA ALA A 172 4.22 18.34 -6.49
C ALA A 172 2.71 18.09 -6.59
N SER A 173 2.31 16.89 -7.02
CA SER A 173 0.90 16.50 -7.11
C SER A 173 0.27 16.32 -5.72
N SER A 174 -1.07 16.32 -5.65
CA SER A 174 -1.77 16.04 -4.39
C SER A 174 -1.35 14.69 -3.80
N THR A 175 -1.13 13.70 -4.67
CA THR A 175 -0.60 12.40 -4.28
C THR A 175 0.77 12.51 -3.64
N GLU A 176 1.73 13.19 -4.28
CA GLU A 176 3.08 13.36 -3.73
C GLU A 176 3.05 14.05 -2.35
N ILE A 177 2.25 15.12 -2.19
CA ILE A 177 2.06 15.81 -0.91
C ILE A 177 1.49 14.85 0.15
N TYR A 178 0.52 14.02 -0.23
CA TYR A 178 -0.09 13.05 0.69
C TYR A 178 0.89 11.94 1.13
N PHE A 179 1.79 11.52 0.24
CA PHE A 179 2.90 10.64 0.61
C PHE A 179 3.90 11.33 1.55
N GLN A 180 4.18 12.62 1.35
CA GLN A 180 5.02 13.40 2.27
C GLN A 180 4.40 13.52 3.66
N MET A 181 3.09 13.77 3.74
CA MET A 181 2.36 13.73 5.01
C MET A 181 2.57 12.40 5.72
N ARG A 182 2.40 11.27 5.02
CA ARG A 182 2.62 9.94 5.59
C ARG A 182 4.06 9.76 6.06
N HIS A 183 5.03 10.16 5.24
CA HIS A 183 6.46 10.05 5.52
C HIS A 183 6.87 10.82 6.79
N HIS A 184 6.26 11.98 7.03
CA HIS A 184 6.45 12.82 8.20
C HIS A 184 5.46 12.55 9.36
N GLY A 185 4.76 11.42 9.33
CA GLY A 185 3.94 10.95 10.46
C GLY A 185 2.57 11.62 10.60
N LEU A 186 2.15 12.44 9.63
CA LEU A 186 0.77 12.92 9.61
C LEU A 186 -0.21 11.79 9.30
N PRO A 187 -1.42 11.84 9.88
CA PRO A 187 -2.43 10.83 9.62
C PRO A 187 -2.86 10.81 8.15
N THR A 188 -2.73 9.65 7.52
CA THR A 188 -3.24 9.37 6.17
C THR A 188 -3.92 8.00 6.11
N ARG A 189 -4.56 7.74 4.96
CA ARG A 189 -5.16 6.47 4.52
C ARG A 189 -4.16 5.50 3.94
N LEU A 190 -2.91 5.93 3.79
CA LEU A 190 -1.82 5.08 3.33
C LEU A 190 -1.40 4.16 4.48
N LEU A 191 -1.45 2.85 4.21
CA LEU A 191 -0.82 1.83 5.04
C LEU A 191 0.47 1.39 4.35
N ASP A 192 1.59 1.48 5.05
CA ASP A 192 2.91 1.14 4.54
C ASP A 192 3.18 -0.37 4.54
N TRP A 193 3.90 -0.80 3.52
CA TRP A 193 4.42 -2.14 3.28
C TRP A 193 5.84 -2.00 2.74
N THR A 194 6.58 -3.10 2.70
CA THR A 194 7.91 -3.19 2.11
C THR A 194 7.99 -4.44 1.25
N LEU A 195 8.71 -4.38 0.13
CA LEU A 195 9.08 -5.58 -0.62
C LEU A 195 10.17 -6.38 0.09
N SER A 196 10.90 -5.79 1.04
CA SER A 196 11.99 -6.45 1.73
C SER A 196 11.49 -7.22 2.96
N PRO A 197 11.54 -8.56 2.96
CA PRO A 197 11.15 -9.35 4.13
C PRO A 197 12.02 -9.03 5.34
N LEU A 198 13.31 -8.71 5.15
CA LEU A 198 14.21 -8.37 6.25
C LEU A 198 13.92 -6.98 6.84
N VAL A 199 13.50 -6.01 6.03
CA VAL A 199 13.04 -4.70 6.53
C VAL A 199 11.78 -4.87 7.37
N ALA A 200 10.85 -5.74 6.96
CA ALA A 200 9.68 -6.06 7.78
C ALA A 200 10.07 -6.73 9.10
N LEU A 201 11.01 -7.69 9.08
CA LEU A 201 11.52 -8.31 10.30
C LEU A 201 12.18 -7.28 11.23
N TYR A 202 12.96 -6.34 10.69
CA TYR A 202 13.51 -5.23 11.46
C TYR A 202 12.42 -4.46 12.20
N PHE A 203 11.36 -4.02 11.51
CA PHE A 203 10.26 -3.28 12.15
C PHE A 203 9.49 -4.11 13.20
N ALA A 204 9.45 -5.43 13.06
CA ALA A 204 8.84 -6.32 14.04
C ALA A 204 9.65 -6.43 15.36
N VAL A 205 10.97 -6.21 15.31
CA VAL A 205 11.87 -6.38 16.47
C VAL A 205 12.48 -5.07 16.99
N ALA A 206 12.39 -3.97 16.25
CA ALA A 206 13.09 -2.73 16.57
C ALA A 206 12.55 -1.97 17.79
N GLY A 207 11.29 -2.21 18.16
CA GLY A 207 10.65 -1.58 19.30
C GLY A 207 9.96 -2.59 20.22
N SER A 208 9.48 -2.09 21.36
CA SER A 208 8.67 -2.85 22.32
C SER A 208 9.27 -4.23 22.66
N PRO A 209 10.47 -4.27 23.27
CA PRO A 209 11.20 -5.52 23.50
C PRO A 209 10.45 -6.50 24.41
N ASP A 210 9.56 -6.00 25.27
CA ASP A 210 8.84 -6.80 26.28
C ASP A 210 7.52 -7.41 25.77
N THR A 211 7.17 -7.19 24.50
CA THR A 211 5.95 -7.69 23.88
C THR A 211 6.27 -8.38 22.56
N ASP A 212 5.47 -9.35 22.15
CA ASP A 212 5.66 -10.03 20.86
C ASP A 212 5.52 -9.04 19.70
N GLY A 213 6.23 -9.29 18.61
CA GLY A 213 6.09 -8.58 17.34
C GLY A 213 5.25 -9.39 16.36
N ALA A 214 4.92 -8.78 15.23
CA ALA A 214 4.26 -9.46 14.13
C ALA A 214 4.81 -9.02 12.77
N ILE A 215 4.81 -9.93 11.81
CA ILE A 215 4.99 -9.63 10.39
C ILE A 215 3.70 -10.01 9.66
N TYR A 216 3.26 -9.15 8.76
CA TYR A 216 2.17 -9.43 7.84
C TYR A 216 2.76 -9.62 6.45
N ALA A 217 2.41 -10.72 5.78
CA ALA A 217 2.65 -10.91 4.35
C ALA A 217 1.33 -10.71 3.61
N TYR A 218 1.34 -9.90 2.57
CA TYR A 218 0.19 -9.54 1.74
C TYR A 218 0.51 -9.82 0.28
N THR A 219 -0.37 -10.56 -0.40
CA THR A 219 -0.28 -10.73 -1.86
C THR A 219 -1.22 -9.73 -2.55
N PRO A 220 -0.68 -8.65 -3.15
CA PRO A 220 -1.48 -7.64 -3.83
C PRO A 220 -2.17 -8.18 -5.08
N SER A 221 -3.35 -7.62 -5.37
CA SER A 221 -4.10 -7.81 -6.60
C SER A 221 -5.02 -6.59 -6.77
N VAL A 222 -5.22 -6.11 -7.99
CA VAL A 222 -6.18 -5.02 -8.31
C VAL A 222 -7.31 -5.53 -9.22
N GLY A 223 -7.16 -6.75 -9.76
CA GLY A 223 -8.06 -7.35 -10.74
C GLY A 223 -7.31 -7.78 -12.01
N GLU A 224 -7.90 -8.69 -12.78
CA GLU A 224 -7.24 -9.31 -13.95
C GLU A 224 -6.76 -8.29 -15.00
N GLU A 225 -7.47 -7.17 -15.17
CA GLU A 225 -7.16 -6.16 -16.18
C GLU A 225 -6.15 -5.09 -15.74
N LEU A 226 -6.06 -4.82 -14.44
CA LEU A 226 -5.23 -3.73 -13.88
C LEU A 226 -3.91 -4.23 -13.30
N GLY A 227 -3.73 -5.55 -13.25
CA GLY A 227 -2.54 -6.20 -12.72
C GLY A 227 -2.48 -6.23 -11.20
N THR A 228 -1.27 -6.36 -10.68
CA THR A 228 -1.03 -6.61 -9.25
C THR A 228 -1.18 -5.36 -8.39
N PHE A 229 -0.75 -4.19 -8.89
CA PHE A 229 -0.79 -2.90 -8.19
C PHE A 229 -0.82 -1.75 -9.19
N LEU A 230 -1.25 -0.56 -8.76
CA LEU A 230 -1.23 0.65 -9.57
C LEU A 230 0.00 1.51 -9.28
N ASN A 231 0.48 2.27 -10.26
CA ASN A 231 1.48 3.29 -9.97
C ASN A 231 0.88 4.43 -9.14
N TYR A 232 1.70 5.07 -8.30
CA TYR A 232 1.24 6.17 -7.46
C TYR A 232 0.70 7.37 -8.27
N ASP A 233 1.24 7.60 -9.47
CA ASP A 233 0.85 8.64 -10.43
C ASP A 233 -0.23 8.17 -11.41
N HIS A 234 -0.81 6.99 -11.19
CA HIS A 234 -1.89 6.51 -12.03
C HIS A 234 -3.13 7.41 -11.87
N PRO A 235 -3.85 7.79 -12.95
CA PRO A 235 -4.98 8.72 -12.88
C PRO A 235 -6.09 8.33 -11.92
N VAL A 236 -6.26 7.03 -11.66
CA VAL A 236 -7.21 6.51 -10.67
C VAL A 236 -6.78 6.85 -9.24
N VAL A 237 -5.49 6.72 -8.95
CA VAL A 237 -4.94 7.03 -7.62
C VAL A 237 -5.02 8.54 -7.37
N GLU A 238 -4.61 9.35 -8.35
CA GLU A 238 -4.73 10.80 -8.27
C GLU A 238 -6.19 11.23 -8.12
N GLY A 239 -7.09 10.72 -8.96
CA GLY A 239 -8.51 11.03 -8.89
C GLY A 239 -9.14 10.68 -7.54
N ILE A 240 -8.74 9.58 -6.90
CA ILE A 240 -9.18 9.22 -5.55
C ILE A 240 -8.63 10.18 -4.51
N ILE A 241 -7.34 10.52 -4.57
CA ILE A 241 -6.72 11.42 -3.58
C ILE A 241 -7.28 12.84 -3.71
N ASP A 242 -7.42 13.36 -4.92
CA ASP A 242 -8.05 14.67 -5.16
C ASP A 242 -9.50 14.67 -4.66
N SER A 243 -10.22 13.56 -4.90
CA SER A 243 -11.57 13.35 -4.38
C SER A 243 -11.67 13.35 -2.85
N LEU A 244 -10.65 12.91 -2.11
CA LEU A 244 -10.59 13.05 -0.65
C LEU A 244 -10.61 14.52 -0.21
N PHE A 245 -10.05 15.41 -1.04
CA PHE A 245 -9.94 16.84 -0.74
C PHE A 245 -11.07 17.67 -1.36
N GLU A 246 -11.71 17.17 -2.41
CA GLU A 246 -12.94 17.74 -2.99
C GLU A 246 -14.23 17.25 -2.33
N ALA A 247 -14.14 16.30 -1.39
CA ALA A 247 -15.28 15.65 -0.73
C ALA A 247 -16.22 14.91 -1.71
N LYS A 248 -15.65 14.19 -2.68
CA LYS A 248 -16.40 13.37 -3.66
C LYS A 248 -15.92 11.92 -3.61
N LEU A 249 -16.39 11.13 -2.67
CA LEU A 249 -15.87 9.77 -2.52
C LEU A 249 -16.45 8.77 -3.51
N PRO A 250 -15.76 7.63 -3.73
CA PRO A 250 -16.37 6.49 -4.38
C PRO A 250 -17.55 5.93 -3.56
N GLU A 251 -18.58 5.46 -4.27
CA GLU A 251 -19.74 4.74 -3.72
C GLU A 251 -19.37 3.42 -3.02
N HIS A 252 -18.14 2.92 -3.25
CA HIS A 252 -17.67 1.62 -2.79
C HIS A 252 -16.32 1.72 -2.09
N GLN A 253 -16.19 0.97 -1.00
CA GLN A 253 -14.94 0.72 -0.30
C GLN A 253 -13.97 0.00 -1.21
N CYS A 254 -12.73 0.47 -1.28
CA CYS A 254 -11.66 -0.29 -1.92
C CYS A 254 -10.32 -0.12 -1.19
N VAL A 255 -9.53 -1.17 -1.22
CA VAL A 255 -8.12 -1.11 -0.81
C VAL A 255 -7.28 -1.29 -2.06
N LEU A 256 -6.53 -0.25 -2.40
CA LEU A 256 -5.73 -0.22 -3.63
C LEU A 256 -4.26 -0.41 -3.29
N PRO A 257 -3.63 -1.53 -3.69
CA PRO A 257 -2.19 -1.63 -3.68
C PRO A 257 -1.59 -0.66 -4.70
N ILE A 258 -0.71 0.22 -4.23
CA ILE A 258 -0.05 1.25 -5.02
C ILE A 258 1.47 1.23 -4.83
N SER A 259 2.18 1.66 -5.87
CA SER A 259 3.63 1.88 -5.80
C SER A 259 3.97 3.16 -5.03
N THR A 260 5.27 3.41 -4.87
CA THR A 260 5.81 4.52 -4.09
C THR A 260 6.37 5.60 -5.02
N PRO A 261 6.20 6.89 -4.71
CA PRO A 261 6.90 7.96 -5.41
C PRO A 261 8.42 7.81 -5.25
N ALA A 262 9.14 7.69 -6.36
CA ALA A 262 10.59 7.49 -6.35
C ALA A 262 11.39 8.66 -5.74
N LYS A 263 10.75 9.82 -5.56
CA LYS A 263 11.37 11.06 -5.04
C LYS A 263 11.51 11.11 -3.51
N ILE A 264 11.08 10.07 -2.79
CA ILE A 264 11.14 10.03 -1.33
C ILE A 264 12.16 8.96 -0.91
N ASP A 265 13.40 9.37 -0.70
CA ASP A 265 14.57 8.51 -0.47
C ASP A 265 14.33 7.42 0.59
N ARG A 266 13.76 7.78 1.74
CA ARG A 266 13.47 6.82 2.81
C ARG A 266 12.54 5.71 2.36
N LEU A 267 11.52 6.04 1.56
CA LEU A 267 10.58 5.05 1.05
C LEU A 267 11.26 4.15 0.01
N VAL A 268 12.20 4.68 -0.77
CA VAL A 268 13.01 3.88 -1.70
C VAL A 268 13.93 2.92 -0.94
N ARG A 269 14.67 3.39 0.08
CA ARG A 269 15.54 2.56 0.93
C ARG A 269 14.78 1.41 1.59
N GLN A 270 13.57 1.69 2.05
CA GLN A 270 12.66 0.70 2.63
C GLN A 270 12.04 -0.25 1.62
N HIS A 271 12.27 -0.08 0.31
CA HIS A 271 11.53 -0.77 -0.74
C HIS A 271 10.01 -0.64 -0.54
N GLY A 272 9.57 0.58 -0.22
CA GLY A 272 8.22 0.89 0.22
C GLY A 272 7.16 0.52 -0.83
N ARG A 273 6.03 0.05 -0.32
CA ARG A 273 4.76 -0.16 -1.03
C ARG A 273 3.64 0.32 -0.13
N PHE A 274 2.49 0.62 -0.71
CA PHE A 274 1.38 1.16 0.08
C PHE A 274 0.08 0.54 -0.34
N THR A 275 -0.83 0.40 0.62
CA THR A 275 -2.25 0.25 0.31
C THR A 275 -2.95 1.56 0.62
N LEU A 276 -3.74 2.06 -0.33
CA LEU A 276 -4.62 3.22 -0.18
C LEU A 276 -6.01 2.72 0.20
N HIS A 277 -6.48 3.14 1.37
CA HIS A 277 -7.74 2.70 1.95
C HIS A 277 -8.84 3.73 1.67
N THR A 278 -9.71 3.44 0.71
CA THR A 278 -10.87 4.30 0.43
C THR A 278 -12.06 3.83 1.27
N PRO A 279 -12.71 4.75 2.01
CA PRO A 279 -13.88 4.38 2.80
C PRO A 279 -15.15 4.44 1.94
N LEU A 280 -16.23 3.82 2.43
CA LEU A 280 -17.58 3.99 1.88
C LEU A 280 -18.06 5.43 2.08
N GLU A 281 -18.84 5.91 1.13
CA GLU A 281 -19.79 6.99 1.33
C GLU A 281 -20.97 6.48 2.17
N HIS A 282 -20.89 6.55 3.51
CA HIS A 282 -22.07 6.51 4.36
C HIS A 282 -21.94 7.51 5.50
N GLU A 283 -22.57 8.66 5.27
CA GLU A 283 -22.42 9.90 6.01
C GLU A 283 -23.09 9.92 7.40
N SER A 284 -23.86 8.92 7.81
CA SER A 284 -24.77 9.08 8.95
C SER A 284 -24.60 8.08 10.10
N ASP A 285 -23.69 7.12 10.00
CA ASP A 285 -23.54 6.09 11.03
C ASP A 285 -22.32 6.34 11.95
N PRO A 286 -22.51 6.83 13.19
CA PRO A 286 -21.43 6.93 14.17
C PRO A 286 -20.87 5.58 14.64
N SER A 287 -21.50 4.46 14.27
CA SER A 287 -20.98 3.09 14.41
C SER A 287 -20.18 2.63 13.19
N PHE A 288 -19.95 3.51 12.20
CA PHE A 288 -19.13 3.21 11.04
C PHE A 288 -17.74 2.74 11.46
N ASP A 289 -17.49 1.51 11.09
CA ASP A 289 -16.28 0.78 11.38
C ASP A 289 -15.26 1.12 10.29
N GLU A 290 -14.44 2.18 10.49
CA GLU A 290 -13.34 2.51 9.58
C GLU A 290 -12.21 1.46 9.64
N ASP A 291 -12.44 0.33 10.31
CA ASP A 291 -11.60 -0.86 10.27
C ASP A 291 -11.74 -1.49 8.87
N LEU A 292 -11.23 -0.78 7.86
CA LEU A 292 -10.79 -1.34 6.59
C LEU A 292 -9.72 -2.38 6.93
N VAL A 293 -10.15 -3.60 7.18
CA VAL A 293 -9.25 -4.74 7.22
C VAL A 293 -9.08 -5.18 5.76
N LEU A 294 -7.85 -5.16 5.27
CA LEU A 294 -7.49 -5.88 4.03
C LEU A 294 -8.18 -7.25 4.06
N ALA A 295 -8.88 -7.61 2.98
CA ALA A 295 -9.60 -8.88 2.92
C ALA A 295 -8.66 -10.01 3.40
N SER A 296 -9.05 -10.65 4.51
CA SER A 296 -8.19 -11.55 5.30
C SER A 296 -7.62 -12.74 4.52
N SER A 297 -8.18 -13.05 3.36
CA SER A 297 -7.76 -14.14 2.48
C SER A 297 -6.40 -13.93 1.81
N HIS A 298 -5.91 -12.70 1.71
CA HIS A 298 -4.63 -12.38 1.04
C HIS A 298 -3.55 -11.96 2.03
N VAL A 299 -3.81 -12.04 3.33
CA VAL A 299 -2.90 -11.60 4.38
C VAL A 299 -2.64 -12.74 5.35
N VAL A 300 -1.36 -13.04 5.59
CA VAL A 300 -0.91 -13.99 6.60
C VAL A 300 -0.12 -13.24 7.67
N LYS A 301 -0.41 -13.52 8.93
CA LYS A 301 0.32 -12.98 10.09
C LYS A 301 1.31 -14.01 10.62
N PHE A 302 2.51 -13.57 10.93
CA PHE A 302 3.56 -14.35 11.59
C PHE A 302 3.90 -13.67 12.90
N VAL A 303 3.97 -14.42 13.98
CA VAL A 303 4.33 -13.89 15.31
C VAL A 303 5.84 -13.97 15.49
N VAL A 304 6.42 -12.91 16.05
CA VAL A 304 7.83 -12.86 16.47
C VAL A 304 7.86 -12.81 17.99
N PRO A 305 8.11 -13.92 18.70
CA PRO A 305 8.08 -13.94 20.16
C PRO A 305 9.12 -12.98 20.75
N LYS A 306 8.75 -12.30 21.84
CA LYS A 306 9.56 -11.26 22.47
C LYS A 306 10.96 -11.73 22.87
N GLU A 307 11.08 -12.97 23.35
CA GLU A 307 12.32 -13.61 23.79
C GLU A 307 13.38 -13.70 22.68
N HIS A 308 12.96 -13.69 21.41
CA HIS A 308 13.86 -13.82 20.27
C HIS A 308 14.21 -12.48 19.61
N LYS A 309 13.49 -11.40 19.92
CA LYS A 309 13.67 -10.09 19.28
C LYS A 309 15.09 -9.57 19.37
N HIS A 310 15.72 -9.70 20.54
CA HIS A 310 17.09 -9.23 20.75
C HIS A 310 18.08 -9.94 19.82
N ASN A 311 18.06 -11.27 19.79
CA ASN A 311 18.96 -12.07 18.95
C ASN A 311 18.71 -11.84 17.46
N ILE A 312 17.44 -11.73 17.04
CA ILE A 312 17.07 -11.38 15.67
C ILE A 312 17.64 -10.01 15.31
N ARG A 313 17.50 -9.01 16.19
CA ARG A 313 18.01 -7.65 15.96
C ARG A 313 19.53 -7.62 15.82
N LEU A 314 20.27 -8.40 16.62
CA LEU A 314 21.73 -8.55 16.47
C LEU A 314 22.09 -9.17 15.12
N MET A 315 21.38 -10.22 14.70
CA MET A 315 21.61 -10.85 13.40
C MET A 315 21.32 -9.89 12.23
N LEU A 316 20.24 -9.12 12.30
CA LEU A 316 19.92 -8.10 11.29
C LEU A 316 21.00 -7.03 11.20
N MET A 317 21.57 -6.60 12.33
CA MET A 317 22.70 -5.67 12.37
C MET A 317 23.94 -6.25 11.67
N LEU A 318 24.26 -7.53 11.90
CA LEU A 318 25.35 -8.21 11.18
C LEU A 318 25.13 -8.23 9.66
N LEU A 319 23.87 -8.35 9.23
CA LEU A 319 23.44 -8.31 7.83
C LEU A 319 23.28 -6.88 7.27
N GLN A 320 23.67 -5.84 8.02
CA GLN A 320 23.53 -4.42 7.64
C GLN A 320 22.07 -3.97 7.42
N ILE A 321 21.11 -4.63 8.07
CA ILE A 321 19.71 -4.23 8.13
C ILE A 321 19.48 -3.53 9.47
N ASP A 322 19.76 -2.23 9.50
CA ASP A 322 19.72 -1.40 10.71
C ASP A 322 19.02 -0.06 10.47
N GLU A 323 18.92 0.74 11.54
CA GLU A 323 18.20 2.02 11.49
C GLU A 323 18.82 3.00 10.49
N ALA A 324 20.15 3.01 10.41
CA ALA A 324 20.91 3.91 9.57
C ALA A 324 20.72 3.58 8.08
N THR A 325 20.70 2.29 7.72
CA THR A 325 20.48 1.87 6.33
C THR A 325 19.01 2.03 5.90
N ILE A 326 18.07 1.78 6.80
CA ILE A 326 16.62 1.83 6.53
C ILE A 326 16.08 3.26 6.43
N PHE A 327 16.55 4.19 7.25
CA PHE A 327 16.04 5.56 7.26
C PHE A 327 16.95 6.54 6.54
N GLY A 328 18.25 6.50 6.81
CA GLY A 328 19.23 7.23 6.04
C GLY A 328 19.40 8.70 6.35
N ASP A 329 18.61 9.23 7.28
CA ASP A 329 18.76 10.59 7.79
C ASP A 329 19.82 10.64 8.91
N LEU A 330 20.34 11.83 9.19
CA LEU A 330 21.40 12.02 10.18
C LEU A 330 20.98 11.58 11.59
N ASP A 331 19.71 11.76 11.94
CA ASP A 331 19.20 11.37 13.26
C ASP A 331 19.21 9.85 13.40
N SER A 332 18.81 9.13 12.35
CA SER A 332 18.85 7.66 12.28
C SER A 332 20.27 7.11 12.37
N ILE A 333 21.23 7.74 11.69
CA ILE A 333 22.64 7.36 11.73
C ILE A 333 23.21 7.58 13.13
N ALA A 334 22.95 8.76 13.73
CA ALA A 334 23.42 9.07 15.08
C ALA A 334 22.77 8.17 16.14
N SER A 335 21.46 7.89 16.01
CA SER A 335 20.73 6.93 16.84
C SER A 335 21.37 5.54 16.79
N ASP A 336 21.72 5.07 15.59
CA ASP A 336 22.30 3.75 15.42
C ASP A 336 23.72 3.65 15.97
N ILE A 337 24.57 4.66 15.74
CA ILE A 337 25.91 4.74 16.33
C ILE A 337 25.82 4.69 17.87
N ARG A 338 24.95 5.52 18.47
CA ARG A 338 24.75 5.52 19.93
C ARG A 338 24.40 4.13 20.45
N ARG A 339 23.49 3.44 19.76
CA ARG A 339 23.06 2.08 20.12
C ARG A 339 24.21 1.06 20.04
N ARG A 340 24.98 1.06 18.95
CA ARG A 340 26.11 0.13 18.76
C ARG A 340 27.22 0.32 19.81
N HIS A 341 27.40 1.56 20.27
CA HIS A 341 28.38 1.91 21.29
C HIS A 341 27.82 1.93 22.72
N HIS A 342 26.57 1.47 22.93
CA HIS A 342 25.91 1.45 24.24
C HIS A 342 25.86 2.82 24.95
N LEU A 343 25.72 3.90 24.17
CA LEU A 343 25.62 5.26 24.68
C LEU A 343 24.15 5.60 24.99
N ASN A 344 23.81 5.69 26.28
CA ASN A 344 22.50 6.12 26.75
C ASN A 344 22.61 7.58 27.27
N PHE A 345 21.93 8.52 26.61
CA PHE A 345 21.84 9.93 27.01
C PHE A 345 20.40 10.30 27.35
#